data_AF-A0A1H8ALR6-F1
#
_entry.id   AF-A0A1H8ALR6-F1
#
_cell.length_a   1.000
_cell.length_b   1.000
_cell.length_c   1.000
_cell.angle_alpha   90.00
_cell.angle_beta   90.00
_cell.angle_gamma   90.00
#
_symmetry.space_group_name_H-M   'P 1'
#
loop_
_entity.id
_entity.type
_entity.pdbx_description
1 polymer ?
#
loop_
_entity_poly.entity_id
_entity_poly.type
_entity_poly.pdbx_seq_one_letter_code
_entity_poly.pdbx_strand_id
1 'polypeptide(L)'
;MDNFQKPPPLEIKCTSTDCDNDLHCFKQLKKMTPEQRGKCRACSADLVDWKRLHRRDRGDAAHTFGALQREMIRHHFFHRPVDEHAVRHAQRKGRVALKESVRDRLNKYLAVAEPPRDGRQTPLQGNAIYYAQHATATCCRTCLEYWHDIPKGRRLTTEEFDYCATLVDLFLDLKLPNLADQPTKVSRRQGLPPEPEALSP
;
A
#
# COMPACT_ATOMS: atom_id res chain seq x y z
N MET A 1 32.20 20.25 5.41
CA MET A 1 30.99 19.48 5.76
C MET A 1 30.33 19.14 4.45
N ASP A 2 30.45 17.89 3.99
CA ASP A 2 29.88 17.47 2.71
C ASP A 2 28.37 17.71 2.73
N ASN A 3 27.91 18.47 1.74
CA ASN A 3 26.52 18.82 1.59
C ASN A 3 25.77 17.56 1.14
N PHE A 4 25.18 16.83 2.08
CA PHE A 4 24.40 15.63 1.76
C PHE A 4 23.16 16.05 0.96
N GLN A 5 23.26 15.97 -0.37
CA GLN A 5 22.10 16.02 -1.23
C GLN A 5 21.35 14.70 -1.10
N LYS A 6 20.15 14.77 -0.52
CA LYS A 6 19.24 13.63 -0.50
C LYS A 6 18.97 13.22 -1.96
N PRO A 7 19.25 11.97 -2.35
CA PRO A 7 19.00 11.52 -3.71
C PRO A 7 17.52 11.68 -4.05
N PRO A 8 17.19 11.95 -5.33
CA PRO A 8 15.81 12.05 -5.76
C PRO A 8 15.04 10.78 -5.39
N PRO A 9 13.75 10.87 -5.02
CA PRO A 9 12.95 9.69 -4.69
C PRO A 9 12.98 8.69 -5.85
N LEU A 10 13.24 7.42 -5.55
CA LEU A 10 13.20 6.35 -6.54
C LEU A 10 11.81 6.32 -7.21
N GLU A 11 11.79 6.33 -8.54
CA GLU A 11 10.57 6.15 -9.33
C GLU A 11 10.13 4.67 -9.24
N ILE A 12 9.40 4.33 -8.18
CA ILE A 12 8.95 2.96 -7.94
C ILE A 12 7.69 2.64 -8.76
N LYS A 13 7.70 1.51 -9.45
CA LYS A 13 6.57 1.00 -10.25
C LYS A 13 6.08 -0.32 -9.66
N CYS A 14 4.82 -0.66 -9.93
CA CYS A 14 4.28 -1.99 -9.54
C CYS A 14 5.01 -3.17 -10.21
N THR A 15 5.86 -2.91 -11.19
CA THR A 15 6.66 -3.92 -11.90
C THR A 15 8.15 -3.82 -11.59
N SER A 16 8.55 -2.91 -10.69
CA SER A 16 9.96 -2.80 -10.27
C SER A 16 10.39 -4.07 -9.54
N THR A 17 11.66 -4.43 -9.72
CA THR A 17 12.33 -5.57 -9.09
C THR A 17 13.74 -5.18 -8.72
N ASP A 18 14.25 -5.79 -7.66
CA ASP A 18 15.63 -5.76 -7.23
C ASP A 18 15.95 -7.15 -6.66
N CYS A 19 16.01 -8.13 -7.56
CA CYS A 19 16.06 -9.55 -7.21
C CYS A 19 17.35 -9.93 -6.46
N ASP A 20 18.44 -9.21 -6.70
CA ASP A 20 19.73 -9.42 -6.03
C ASP A 20 19.65 -9.09 -4.52
N ASN A 21 18.70 -8.21 -4.14
CA ASN A 21 18.41 -7.87 -2.75
C ASN A 21 17.12 -8.55 -2.23
N ASP A 22 16.72 -9.66 -2.86
CA ASP A 22 15.53 -10.44 -2.50
C ASP A 22 14.20 -9.65 -2.57
N LEU A 23 14.15 -8.65 -3.46
CA LEU A 23 12.95 -7.85 -3.75
C LEU A 23 12.43 -8.17 -5.15
N HIS A 24 11.32 -8.87 -5.19
CA HIS A 24 10.76 -9.50 -6.39
C HIS A 24 9.55 -8.75 -6.93
N CYS A 25 8.95 -9.28 -8.01
CA CYS A 25 7.64 -8.83 -8.49
C CYS A 25 6.83 -10.04 -8.93
N PHE A 26 5.65 -10.23 -8.32
CA PHE A 26 4.78 -11.39 -8.59
C PHE A 26 3.63 -11.04 -9.55
N LYS A 27 3.56 -9.78 -10.01
CA LYS A 27 2.60 -9.35 -11.03
C LYS A 27 2.89 -10.05 -12.35
N GLN A 28 1.99 -10.96 -12.72
CA GLN A 28 2.11 -11.84 -13.88
C GLN A 28 2.19 -11.09 -15.21
N LEU A 29 2.95 -11.65 -16.15
CA LEU A 29 3.01 -11.25 -17.55
C LEU A 29 1.94 -12.02 -18.35
N LYS A 30 1.40 -11.40 -19.41
CA LYS A 30 0.43 -12.07 -20.30
C LYS A 30 0.95 -13.37 -20.92
N LYS A 31 2.26 -13.44 -21.16
CA LYS A 31 2.95 -14.58 -21.80
C LYS A 31 3.38 -15.71 -20.85
N MET A 32 3.08 -15.60 -19.55
CA MET A 32 3.47 -16.62 -18.58
C MET A 32 2.63 -17.88 -18.71
N THR A 33 3.29 -19.04 -18.67
CA THR A 33 2.64 -20.35 -18.57
C THR A 33 2.02 -20.55 -17.17
N PRO A 34 1.08 -21.49 -16.99
CA PRO A 34 0.51 -21.79 -15.68
C PRO A 34 1.56 -22.08 -14.59
N GLU A 35 2.65 -22.77 -14.93
CA GLU A 35 3.72 -23.18 -14.00
C GLU A 35 4.64 -22.02 -13.57
N GLN A 36 4.60 -20.91 -14.32
CA GLN A 36 5.34 -19.68 -14.03
C GLN A 36 4.52 -18.71 -13.17
N ARG A 37 3.18 -18.88 -13.12
CA ARG A 37 2.30 -18.00 -12.36
C ARG A 37 2.52 -18.21 -10.87
N GLY A 38 2.63 -17.10 -10.14
CA GLY A 38 2.99 -17.10 -8.71
C GLY A 38 4.50 -16.98 -8.45
N LYS A 39 5.35 -17.09 -9.47
CA LYS A 39 6.79 -16.87 -9.32
C LYS A 39 7.17 -15.43 -9.65
N CYS A 40 8.36 -15.02 -9.19
CA CYS A 40 8.91 -13.72 -9.57
C CYS A 40 9.02 -13.62 -11.09
N ARG A 41 8.49 -12.53 -11.66
CA ARG A 41 8.47 -12.33 -13.11
C ARG A 41 9.83 -12.12 -13.77
N ALA A 42 10.86 -11.81 -12.98
CA ALA A 42 12.19 -11.50 -13.46
C ALA A 42 13.14 -12.69 -13.31
N CYS A 43 13.25 -13.26 -12.10
CA CYS A 43 14.17 -14.35 -11.78
C CYS A 43 13.51 -15.72 -11.60
N SER A 44 12.17 -15.81 -11.67
CA SER A 44 11.39 -17.05 -11.43
C SER A 44 11.46 -17.62 -10.01
N ALA A 45 11.92 -16.84 -9.02
CA ALA A 45 11.90 -17.26 -7.62
C ALA A 45 10.47 -17.59 -7.14
N ASP A 46 10.32 -18.70 -6.45
CA ASP A 46 9.05 -19.21 -5.91
C ASP A 46 9.07 -19.11 -4.38
N LEU A 47 8.63 -17.97 -3.86
CA LEU A 47 8.88 -17.56 -2.48
C LEU A 47 7.61 -17.35 -1.65
N VAL A 48 6.44 -17.44 -2.27
CA VAL A 48 5.16 -17.12 -1.64
C VAL A 48 4.33 -18.38 -1.52
N ASP A 49 3.88 -18.70 -0.31
CA ASP A 49 2.88 -19.75 -0.08
C ASP A 49 1.49 -19.22 -0.47
N TRP A 50 1.21 -19.27 -1.78
CA TRP A 50 -0.07 -18.80 -2.34
C TRP A 50 -1.27 -19.55 -1.75
N LYS A 51 -1.12 -20.84 -1.47
CA LYS A 51 -2.20 -21.64 -0.88
C LYS A 51 -2.59 -21.10 0.49
N ARG A 52 -1.60 -20.77 1.32
CA ARG A 52 -1.83 -20.16 2.64
C ARG A 52 -2.44 -18.76 2.52
N LEU A 53 -1.91 -17.94 1.61
CA LEU A 53 -2.34 -16.54 1.45
C LEU A 53 -3.77 -16.45 0.91
N HIS A 54 -4.14 -17.28 -0.06
CA HIS A 54 -5.47 -17.26 -0.69
C HIS A 54 -6.60 -17.76 0.22
N ARG A 55 -6.29 -18.33 1.40
CA ARG A 55 -7.29 -18.55 2.46
C ARG A 55 -7.87 -17.24 2.97
N ARG A 56 -7.15 -16.12 2.80
CA ARG A 56 -7.54 -14.77 3.26
C ARG A 56 -7.93 -14.76 4.74
N ASP A 57 -7.18 -15.52 5.54
CA ASP A 57 -7.39 -15.57 6.98
C ASP A 57 -6.91 -14.26 7.62
N ARG A 58 -7.84 -13.55 8.27
CA ARG A 58 -7.57 -12.31 8.99
C ARG A 58 -6.62 -12.53 10.18
N GLY A 59 -6.65 -13.71 10.79
CA GLY A 59 -5.75 -14.09 11.89
C GLY A 59 -4.31 -14.33 11.44
N ASP A 60 -4.07 -14.50 10.13
CA ASP A 60 -2.77 -14.82 9.54
C ASP A 60 -2.14 -13.60 8.80
N ALA A 61 -2.54 -12.40 9.21
CA ALA A 61 -2.08 -11.15 8.60
C ALA A 61 -0.56 -10.95 8.70
N ALA A 62 0.07 -11.42 9.79
CA ALA A 62 1.52 -11.34 9.96
C ALA A 62 2.28 -12.10 8.86
N HIS A 63 1.80 -13.32 8.52
CA HIS A 63 2.35 -14.08 7.40
C HIS A 63 2.12 -13.36 6.07
N THR A 64 0.89 -12.85 5.86
CA THR A 64 0.54 -12.09 4.66
C THR A 64 1.46 -10.87 4.48
N PHE A 65 1.76 -10.11 5.54
CA PHE A 65 2.67 -8.97 5.50
C PHE A 65 4.12 -9.37 5.21
N GLY A 66 4.58 -10.50 5.77
CA GLY A 66 5.90 -11.05 5.45
C GLY A 66 6.03 -11.41 3.96
N ALA A 67 5.02 -12.08 3.40
CA ALA A 67 4.99 -12.44 1.99
C ALA A 67 4.93 -11.20 1.08
N LEU A 68 4.04 -10.24 1.36
CA LEU A 68 3.92 -9.00 0.61
C LEU A 68 5.25 -8.25 0.54
N GLN A 69 5.99 -8.17 1.64
CA GLN A 69 7.28 -7.47 1.71
C GLN A 69 8.41 -8.10 0.87
N ARG A 70 8.19 -9.29 0.29
CA ARG A 70 9.08 -9.84 -0.76
C ARG A 70 8.90 -9.15 -2.10
N GLU A 71 7.80 -8.42 -2.32
CA GLU A 71 7.60 -7.64 -3.56
C GLU A 71 8.12 -6.20 -3.40
N MET A 72 8.96 -5.76 -4.32
CA MET A 72 9.71 -4.49 -4.22
C MET A 72 8.81 -3.28 -3.95
N ILE A 73 7.69 -3.15 -4.68
CA ILE A 73 6.76 -2.04 -4.47
C ILE A 73 6.14 -2.08 -3.07
N ARG A 74 5.80 -3.27 -2.55
CA ARG A 74 5.19 -3.41 -1.23
C ARG A 74 6.22 -3.14 -0.15
N HIS A 75 7.40 -3.73 -0.28
CA HIS A 75 8.55 -3.48 0.58
C HIS A 75 8.80 -1.97 0.72
N HIS A 76 8.84 -1.27 -0.42
CA HIS A 76 8.99 0.18 -0.44
C HIS A 76 7.93 0.87 0.42
N PHE A 77 6.65 0.53 0.30
CA PHE A 77 5.58 1.15 1.09
C PHE A 77 5.56 0.75 2.57
N PHE A 78 6.00 -0.46 2.92
CA PHE A 78 6.20 -0.86 4.31
C PHE A 78 7.27 -0.02 5.00
N HIS A 79 8.39 0.23 4.31
CA HIS A 79 9.55 0.92 4.90
C HIS A 79 9.51 2.44 4.70
N ARG A 80 8.78 2.94 3.71
CA ARG A 80 8.63 4.38 3.48
C ARG A 80 7.95 5.04 4.69
N PRO A 81 8.49 6.16 5.21
CA PRO A 81 7.80 6.96 6.21
C PRO A 81 6.49 7.52 5.66
N VAL A 82 5.44 7.49 6.48
CA VAL A 82 4.20 8.22 6.18
C VAL A 82 4.53 9.71 6.24
N ASP A 83 4.19 10.46 5.19
CA ASP A 83 4.51 11.88 5.13
C ASP A 83 3.84 12.66 6.27
N GLU A 84 4.44 13.78 6.67
CA GLU A 84 3.93 14.54 7.82
C GLU A 84 2.50 15.05 7.63
N HIS A 85 2.10 15.36 6.39
CA HIS A 85 0.74 15.83 6.12
C HIS A 85 -0.27 14.71 6.41
N ALA A 86 0.02 13.49 5.95
CA ALA A 86 -0.76 12.29 6.25
C ALA A 86 -0.80 11.97 7.74
N VAL A 87 0.33 12.09 8.47
CA VAL A 87 0.39 11.90 9.92
C VAL A 87 -0.48 12.92 10.64
N ARG A 88 -0.34 14.21 10.33
CA ARG A 88 -1.17 15.27 10.94
C ARG A 88 -2.65 15.11 10.61
N HIS A 89 -2.98 14.68 9.39
CA HIS A 89 -4.35 14.36 9.03
C HIS A 89 -4.92 13.21 9.87
N ALA A 90 -4.15 12.13 10.05
CA ALA A 90 -4.54 11.03 10.92
C ALA A 90 -4.74 11.50 12.38
N GLN A 91 -3.82 12.30 12.92
CA GLN A 91 -3.91 12.86 14.27
C GLN A 91 -5.15 13.73 14.49
N ARG A 92 -5.49 14.61 13.53
CA ARG A 92 -6.70 15.43 13.59
C ARG A 92 -7.99 14.60 13.51
N LYS A 93 -7.92 13.41 12.93
CA LYS A 93 -9.06 12.52 12.77
C LYS A 93 -9.22 11.55 13.95
N GLY A 94 -8.13 11.11 14.57
CA GLY A 94 -8.14 10.04 15.56
C GLY A 94 -8.24 8.66 14.92
N ARG A 95 -7.81 7.62 15.65
CA ARG A 95 -7.76 6.23 15.17
C ARG A 95 -9.13 5.71 14.75
N VAL A 96 -10.17 5.95 15.56
CA VAL A 96 -11.51 5.38 15.32
C VAL A 96 -12.08 5.88 13.99
N ALA A 97 -12.15 7.21 13.81
CA ALA A 97 -12.66 7.80 12.57
C ALA A 97 -11.73 7.55 11.36
N LEU A 98 -10.44 7.30 11.58
CA LEU A 98 -9.52 6.90 10.50
C LEU A 98 -9.89 5.50 9.97
N LYS A 99 -10.19 4.54 10.85
CA LYS A 99 -10.64 3.19 10.45
C LYS A 99 -12.01 3.22 9.76
N GLU A 100 -12.92 4.09 10.17
CA GLU A 100 -14.16 4.35 9.40
C GLU A 100 -13.85 4.85 7.99
N SER A 101 -12.90 5.78 7.87
CA SER A 101 -12.47 6.32 6.57
C SER A 101 -11.80 5.30 5.67
N VAL A 102 -11.15 4.27 6.26
CA VAL A 102 -10.66 3.11 5.52
C VAL A 102 -11.83 2.42 4.85
N ARG A 103 -12.87 2.08 5.61
CA ARG A 103 -14.06 1.38 5.08
C ARG A 103 -14.75 2.21 3.99
N ASP A 104 -14.96 3.50 4.22
CA ASP A 104 -15.57 4.40 3.22
C ASP A 104 -14.78 4.42 1.91
N ARG A 105 -13.45 4.52 2.02
CA ARG A 105 -12.57 4.54 0.85
C ARG A 105 -12.59 3.21 0.10
N LEU A 106 -12.49 2.10 0.81
CA LEU A 106 -12.53 0.77 0.20
C LEU A 106 -13.88 0.55 -0.48
N ASN A 107 -14.99 0.99 0.13
CA ASN A 107 -16.32 0.83 -0.46
C ASN A 107 -16.43 1.58 -1.79
N LYS A 108 -15.91 2.82 -1.82
CA LYS A 108 -15.99 3.70 -3.00
C LYS A 108 -15.02 3.32 -4.12
N TYR A 109 -13.81 2.86 -3.79
CA TYR A 109 -12.69 2.74 -4.75
C TYR A 109 -12.14 1.32 -4.93
N LEU A 110 -12.67 0.33 -4.21
CA LEU A 110 -12.21 -1.06 -4.30
C LEU A 110 -13.35 -2.09 -4.32
N ALA A 111 -14.44 -1.86 -3.58
CA ALA A 111 -15.51 -2.84 -3.41
C ALA A 111 -16.43 -2.98 -4.61
N VAL A 112 -16.54 -1.95 -5.44
CA VAL A 112 -17.36 -1.95 -6.65
C VAL A 112 -16.74 -2.83 -7.74
N ALA A 113 -17.58 -3.37 -8.64
CA ALA A 113 -17.13 -4.23 -9.73
C ALA A 113 -16.11 -3.54 -10.65
N GLU A 114 -16.35 -2.25 -10.93
CA GLU A 114 -15.56 -1.41 -11.81
C GLU A 114 -15.18 -0.10 -11.08
N PRO A 115 -14.09 -0.09 -10.30
CA PRO A 115 -13.69 1.11 -9.59
C PRO A 115 -13.26 2.24 -10.53
N PRO A 116 -13.58 3.50 -10.20
CA PRO A 116 -13.17 4.63 -11.00
C PRO A 116 -11.65 4.73 -11.03
N ARG A 117 -11.06 4.80 -12.23
CA ARG A 117 -9.61 4.84 -12.47
C ARG A 117 -8.87 3.64 -11.87
N ASP A 118 -9.41 2.43 -11.97
CA ASP A 118 -8.75 1.23 -11.46
C ASP A 118 -7.29 1.09 -11.98
N GLY A 119 -6.36 0.81 -11.06
CA GLY A 119 -4.91 0.86 -11.29
C GLY A 119 -4.27 2.22 -10.96
N ARG A 120 -5.04 3.30 -10.82
CA ARG A 120 -4.58 4.66 -10.52
C ARG A 120 -5.44 5.38 -9.47
N GLN A 121 -6.40 4.70 -8.85
CA GLN A 121 -7.35 5.29 -7.88
C GLN A 121 -6.71 5.67 -6.53
N THR A 122 -5.52 5.12 -6.24
CA THR A 122 -4.83 5.31 -4.98
C THR A 122 -3.54 6.10 -5.20
N PRO A 123 -3.49 7.38 -4.79
CA PRO A 123 -2.27 8.17 -4.82
C PRO A 123 -1.14 7.52 -4.01
N LEU A 124 0.10 7.97 -4.19
CA LEU A 124 1.26 7.38 -3.50
C LEU A 124 1.56 8.02 -2.13
N GLN A 125 0.93 9.16 -1.80
CA GLN A 125 1.19 9.92 -0.57
C GLN A 125 0.06 10.90 -0.24
N GLY A 126 0.15 11.56 0.92
CA GLY A 126 -0.76 12.62 1.37
C GLY A 126 -1.88 12.13 2.29
N ASN A 127 -2.09 10.81 2.37
CA ASN A 127 -2.99 10.17 3.32
C ASN A 127 -2.44 8.79 3.74
N ALA A 128 -2.43 8.48 5.04
CA ALA A 128 -1.88 7.23 5.57
C ALA A 128 -2.56 5.98 4.98
N ILE A 129 -3.86 6.06 4.66
CA ILE A 129 -4.61 4.96 4.03
C ILE A 129 -4.00 4.59 2.67
N TYR A 130 -3.42 5.54 1.94
CA TYR A 130 -2.82 5.27 0.64
C TYR A 130 -1.56 4.41 0.75
N TYR A 131 -0.72 4.70 1.75
CA TYR A 131 0.45 3.88 2.08
C TYR A 131 0.03 2.46 2.43
N ALA A 132 -0.99 2.34 3.28
CA ALA A 132 -1.54 1.06 3.70
C ALA A 132 -2.07 0.24 2.52
N GLN A 133 -2.83 0.86 1.62
CA GLN A 133 -3.36 0.18 0.45
C GLN A 133 -2.26 -0.31 -0.51
N HIS A 134 -1.22 0.51 -0.73
CA HIS A 134 -0.09 0.08 -1.57
C HIS A 134 0.74 -0.99 -0.89
N ALA A 135 1.00 -0.91 0.41
CA ALA A 135 1.72 -1.94 1.15
C ALA A 135 0.97 -3.29 1.13
N THR A 136 -0.35 -3.27 1.32
CA THR A 136 -1.18 -4.46 1.47
C THR A 136 -1.76 -5.02 0.17
N ALA A 137 -1.35 -4.48 -0.97
CA ALA A 137 -1.90 -4.85 -2.28
C ALA A 137 -3.43 -4.66 -2.41
N THR A 138 -4.01 -3.74 -1.63
CA THR A 138 -5.44 -3.36 -1.67
C THR A 138 -5.66 -2.01 -2.38
N CYS A 139 -4.69 -1.56 -3.18
CA CYS A 139 -4.75 -0.27 -3.88
C CYS A 139 -5.54 -0.28 -5.20
N CYS A 140 -5.72 -1.46 -5.82
CA CYS A 140 -6.54 -1.65 -7.02
C CYS A 140 -6.98 -3.10 -7.23
N ARG A 141 -7.92 -3.36 -8.15
CA ARG A 141 -8.44 -4.72 -8.40
C ARG A 141 -7.40 -5.63 -9.04
N THR A 142 -6.45 -5.07 -9.80
CA THR A 142 -5.30 -5.86 -10.29
C THR A 142 -4.45 -6.39 -9.13
N CYS A 143 -4.19 -5.57 -8.11
CA CYS A 143 -3.41 -6.03 -6.96
C CYS A 143 -4.17 -7.08 -6.14
N LEU A 144 -5.48 -6.89 -5.95
CA LEU A 144 -6.33 -7.89 -5.30
C LEU A 144 -6.34 -9.23 -6.03
N GLU A 145 -6.38 -9.21 -7.36
CA GLU A 145 -6.45 -10.41 -8.17
C GLU A 145 -5.21 -11.30 -8.01
N TYR A 146 -4.00 -10.76 -8.17
CA TYR A 146 -2.80 -11.60 -8.14
C TYR A 146 -2.23 -11.86 -6.75
N TRP A 147 -2.53 -11.01 -5.75
CA TRP A 147 -2.11 -11.27 -4.37
C TRP A 147 -3.14 -12.06 -3.60
N HIS A 148 -4.41 -11.64 -3.65
CA HIS A 148 -5.43 -12.11 -2.72
C HIS A 148 -6.41 -13.10 -3.36
N ASP A 149 -6.23 -13.43 -4.64
CA ASP A 149 -7.10 -14.30 -5.43
C ASP A 149 -8.56 -13.83 -5.41
N ILE A 150 -8.73 -12.51 -5.52
CA ILE A 150 -10.05 -11.87 -5.59
C ILE A 150 -10.26 -11.34 -7.01
N PRO A 151 -11.17 -11.94 -7.80
CA PRO A 151 -11.34 -11.60 -9.21
C PRO A 151 -11.92 -10.21 -9.41
N LYS A 152 -11.57 -9.61 -10.56
CA LYS A 152 -12.14 -8.37 -11.08
C LYS A 152 -13.57 -8.57 -11.59
N GLY A 153 -14.25 -7.47 -11.91
CA GLY A 153 -15.53 -7.50 -12.64
C GLY A 153 -16.75 -7.89 -11.81
N ARG A 154 -16.57 -8.19 -10.52
CA ARG A 154 -17.67 -8.35 -9.56
C ARG A 154 -17.48 -7.48 -8.32
N ARG A 155 -18.53 -7.25 -7.55
CA ARG A 155 -18.37 -6.61 -6.24
C ARG A 155 -17.61 -7.53 -5.28
N LEU A 156 -16.92 -6.93 -4.32
CA LEU A 156 -16.38 -7.67 -3.17
C LEU A 156 -17.54 -8.25 -2.36
N THR A 157 -17.35 -9.47 -1.87
CA THR A 157 -18.17 -10.03 -0.79
C THR A 157 -17.88 -9.31 0.52
N THR A 158 -18.77 -9.45 1.51
CA THR A 158 -18.55 -8.90 2.85
C THR A 158 -17.26 -9.42 3.48
N GLU A 159 -16.97 -10.71 3.33
CA GLU A 159 -15.76 -11.34 3.88
C GLU A 159 -14.48 -10.80 3.23
N GLU A 160 -14.45 -10.68 1.90
CA GLU A 160 -13.32 -10.10 1.18
C GLU A 160 -13.10 -8.64 1.53
N PHE A 161 -14.18 -7.89 1.68
CA PHE A 161 -14.14 -6.49 2.09
C PHE A 161 -13.54 -6.34 3.49
N ASP A 162 -14.04 -7.11 4.46
CA ASP A 162 -13.57 -7.06 5.85
C ASP A 162 -12.13 -7.57 5.98
N TYR A 163 -11.73 -8.56 5.18
CA TYR A 163 -10.34 -8.98 5.06
C TYR A 163 -9.44 -7.82 4.59
N CYS A 164 -9.79 -7.14 3.50
CA CYS A 164 -9.02 -6.00 2.99
C CYS A 164 -8.96 -4.85 4.01
N ALA A 165 -10.08 -4.54 4.66
CA ALA A 165 -10.13 -3.50 5.69
C ALA A 165 -9.20 -3.85 6.87
N THR A 166 -9.21 -5.11 7.31
CA THR A 166 -8.37 -5.60 8.41
C THR A 166 -6.88 -5.45 8.08
N LEU A 167 -6.44 -5.83 6.87
CA LEU A 167 -5.05 -5.64 6.47
C LEU A 167 -4.64 -4.16 6.49
N VAL A 168 -5.51 -3.28 6.00
CA VAL A 168 -5.24 -1.83 6.00
C VAL A 168 -5.15 -1.29 7.43
N ASP A 169 -6.08 -1.68 8.31
CA ASP A 169 -6.10 -1.25 9.71
C ASP A 169 -4.85 -1.72 10.47
N LEU A 170 -4.46 -2.99 10.31
CA LEU A 170 -3.25 -3.55 10.94
C LEU A 170 -1.98 -2.84 10.47
N PHE A 171 -1.90 -2.47 9.19
CA PHE A 171 -0.79 -1.66 8.69
C PHE A 171 -0.77 -0.26 9.30
N LEU A 172 -1.94 0.38 9.42
CA LEU A 172 -2.04 1.70 10.05
C LEU A 172 -1.63 1.65 11.52
N ASP A 173 -2.05 0.61 12.25
CA ASP A 173 -1.66 0.40 13.65
C ASP A 173 -0.13 0.23 13.77
N LEU A 174 0.50 -0.50 12.84
CA LEU A 174 1.95 -0.64 12.75
C LEU A 174 2.67 0.70 12.46
N LYS A 175 2.18 1.49 11.51
CA LYS A 175 2.84 2.73 11.07
C LYS A 175 2.54 3.94 11.95
N LEU A 176 1.43 3.92 12.68
CA LEU A 176 0.97 4.99 13.56
C LEU A 176 0.70 4.43 14.97
N PRO A 177 1.72 3.85 15.64
CA PRO A 177 1.52 3.21 16.93
C PRO A 177 1.02 4.19 18.00
N ASN A 178 1.45 5.44 17.93
CA ASN A 178 1.13 6.49 18.90
C ASN A 178 -0.10 7.34 18.52
N LEU A 179 -0.92 6.90 17.55
CA LEU A 179 -2.13 7.63 17.19
C LEU A 179 -3.19 7.46 18.29
N ALA A 180 -3.68 8.58 18.83
CA ALA A 180 -4.77 8.57 19.80
C ALA A 180 -6.10 8.13 19.15
N ASP A 181 -6.98 7.51 19.93
CA ASP A 181 -8.28 7.04 19.43
C ASP A 181 -9.18 8.19 18.98
N GLN A 182 -9.15 9.29 19.73
CA GLN A 182 -9.92 10.50 19.47
C GLN A 182 -9.10 11.56 18.73
N PRO A 183 -9.76 12.50 18.03
CA PRO A 183 -9.12 13.67 17.42
C PRO A 183 -8.20 14.42 18.38
N THR A 184 -7.00 14.77 17.93
CA THR A 184 -6.08 15.66 18.66
C THR A 184 -5.97 17.02 17.99
N LYS A 185 -5.84 18.08 18.80
CA LYS A 185 -5.64 19.44 18.29
C LYS A 185 -4.19 19.60 17.82
N VAL A 186 -3.98 19.36 16.53
CA VAL A 186 -2.69 19.61 15.87
C VAL A 186 -2.67 21.05 15.37
N SER A 187 -1.65 21.84 15.73
CA SER A 187 -1.51 23.19 15.20
C SER A 187 -1.42 23.14 13.68
N ARG A 188 -2.21 23.97 12.98
CA ARG A 188 -2.01 24.19 11.56
C ARG A 188 -0.71 24.97 11.43
N ARG A 189 0.38 24.34 10.99
CA ARG A 189 1.48 25.13 10.41
C ARG A 189 0.87 25.91 9.24
N GLN A 190 0.90 27.24 9.32
CA GLN A 190 0.84 28.08 8.13
C GLN A 190 1.92 27.53 7.19
N GLY A 191 1.59 27.35 5.90
CA GLY A 191 2.53 26.83 4.92
C GLY A 191 3.87 27.56 5.05
N LEU A 192 4.98 26.82 5.03
CA LEU A 192 6.27 27.47 4.82
C LEU A 192 6.13 28.32 3.54
N PRO A 193 6.58 29.59 3.55
CA PRO A 193 6.68 30.35 2.31
C PRO A 193 7.51 29.53 1.31
N PRO A 194 7.18 29.60 0.00
CA PRO A 194 8.01 28.96 -1.02
C PRO A 194 9.45 29.41 -0.82
N GLU A 195 10.40 28.48 -0.86
CA GLU A 195 11.83 28.82 -0.84
C GLU A 195 12.10 29.84 -1.95
N PRO A 196 12.86 30.92 -1.67
CA PRO A 196 13.17 31.90 -2.70
C PRO A 196 13.88 31.19 -3.85
N GLU A 197 13.29 31.32 -5.02
CA GLU A 197 13.81 30.85 -6.30
C GLU A 197 15.25 31.34 -6.42
N ALA A 198 16.21 30.42 -6.40
CA ALA A 198 17.61 30.75 -6.56
C ALA A 198 17.79 31.31 -7.98
N LEU A 199 17.81 32.65 -8.08
CA LEU A 199 18.29 33.37 -9.24
C LEU A 199 19.68 32.83 -9.59
N SER A 200 19.73 32.02 -10.64
CA SER A 200 20.99 31.58 -11.23
C SER A 200 21.51 32.68 -12.15
N PRO A 201 22.83 32.95 -12.15
CA PRO A 201 23.46 33.93 -13.04
C PRO A 201 23.42 33.52 -14.52
#